data_AF-A0A127KBJ6-F1
#
_entry.id   AF-A0A127KBJ6-F1
#
_cell.length_a   1.000
_cell.length_b   1.000
_cell.length_c   1.000
_cell.angle_alpha   90.00
_cell.angle_beta   90.00
_cell.angle_gamma   90.00
#
_symmetry.space_group_name_H-M   'P 1'
#
loop_
_entity.id
_entity.type
_entity.pdbx_description
1 polymer ?
#
loop_
_entity_poly.entity_id
_entity_poly.type
_entity_poly.pdbx_seq_one_letter_code
_entity_poly.pdbx_strand_id
1 'polypeptide(L)'
;MRGRVRAVAPAPRPPWAREERDFISSCTRCDACIDACPTAILVRADGGFPAVDFSRGECTFCGDCVTHCAPRALLRPAEGDAPWSLKASIGQACLAAAGVECRVCGENCPVGAIRFRPRIGGVALPQLEAEACTGCGACFAPCPTRAIVVQAPVECDVPTESEQ
;
A
#
# COMPACT_ATOMS: atom_id res chain seq x y z
N MET A 1 18.87 -23.92 17.93
CA MET A 1 17.82 -23.39 17.04
C MET A 1 18.01 -21.87 16.94
N ARG A 2 18.60 -21.36 15.85
CA ARG A 2 18.69 -19.90 15.64
C ARG A 2 17.41 -19.47 14.93
N GLY A 3 16.48 -18.87 15.67
CA GLY A 3 15.29 -18.26 15.10
C GLY A 3 15.72 -17.16 14.13
N ARG A 4 15.36 -17.29 12.85
CA ARG A 4 15.46 -16.18 11.92
C ARG A 4 14.48 -15.13 12.43
N VAL A 5 15.00 -14.03 12.97
CA VAL A 5 14.22 -12.81 13.15
C VAL A 5 13.83 -12.38 11.75
N ARG A 6 12.62 -12.71 11.33
CA ARG A 6 12.05 -12.22 10.07
C ARG A 6 11.90 -10.72 10.27
N ALA A 7 12.75 -9.93 9.61
CA ALA A 7 12.53 -8.50 9.52
C ALA A 7 11.13 -8.31 8.91
N VAL A 8 10.16 -7.95 9.74
CA VAL A 8 8.84 -7.56 9.29
C VAL A 8 9.05 -6.18 8.69
N ALA A 9 8.83 -6.05 7.37
CA ALA A 9 8.85 -4.75 6.72
C ALA A 9 7.91 -3.82 7.52
N PRO A 10 8.34 -2.59 7.82
CA PRO A 10 7.55 -1.69 8.67
C PRO A 10 6.16 -1.54 8.07
N ALA A 11 5.15 -1.73 8.92
CA ALA A 11 3.76 -1.65 8.49
C ALA A 11 3.49 -0.26 7.87
N PRO A 12 2.78 -0.17 6.74
CA PRO A 12 2.60 1.10 6.04
C PRO A 12 1.94 2.14 6.94
N ARG A 13 2.45 3.37 6.95
CA ARG A 13 1.85 4.47 7.72
C ARG A 13 0.49 4.88 7.13
N PRO A 14 -0.39 5.51 7.94
CA PRO A 14 -1.61 6.12 7.41
C PRO A 14 -1.31 7.14 6.29
N PRO A 15 -2.29 7.45 5.42
CA PRO A 15 -2.08 8.42 4.36
C PRO A 15 -1.80 9.81 4.94
N TRP A 16 -0.95 10.56 4.23
CA TRP A 16 -0.41 11.86 4.61
C TRP A 16 0.35 11.86 5.94
N ALA A 17 0.90 10.72 6.34
CA ALA A 17 1.88 10.69 7.41
C ALA A 17 3.08 11.56 7.04
N ARG A 18 3.56 12.35 8.00
CA ARG A 18 4.84 13.04 7.88
C ARG A 18 5.96 12.00 7.71
N GLU A 19 7.13 12.46 7.27
CA GLU A 19 8.35 11.66 7.23
C GLU A 19 8.58 10.92 8.55
N GLU A 20 9.14 9.71 8.48
CA GLU A 20 9.14 8.74 9.59
C GLU A 20 9.61 9.32 10.94
N ARG A 21 10.68 10.13 10.93
CA ARG A 21 11.21 10.79 12.14
C ARG A 21 10.22 11.79 12.74
N ASP A 22 9.59 12.59 11.90
CA ASP A 22 8.62 13.62 12.28
C ASP A 22 7.29 13.01 12.71
N PHE A 23 6.88 11.94 12.05
CA PHE A 23 5.72 11.15 12.46
C PHE A 23 5.93 10.56 13.85
N ILE A 24 7.07 9.92 14.11
CA ILE A 24 7.38 9.33 15.41
C ILE A 24 7.43 10.39 16.52
N SER A 25 8.03 11.55 16.26
CA SER A 25 8.15 12.63 17.26
C SER A 25 6.81 13.34 17.54
N SER A 26 5.92 13.42 16.54
CA SER A 26 4.64 14.12 16.67
C SER A 26 3.51 13.21 17.14
N CYS A 27 3.48 11.93 16.73
CA CYS A 27 2.36 11.04 17.01
C CYS A 27 2.28 10.66 18.50
N THR A 28 1.19 11.05 19.16
CA THR A 28 0.93 10.75 20.58
C THR A 28 0.33 9.36 20.83
N ARG A 29 0.08 8.57 19.77
CA ARG A 29 -0.51 7.21 19.84
C ARG A 29 -1.90 7.15 20.51
N CYS A 30 -2.69 8.21 20.35
CA CYS A 30 -4.00 8.40 20.96
C CYS A 30 -5.16 7.64 20.26
N ASP A 31 -4.88 6.90 19.18
CA ASP A 31 -5.86 6.14 18.37
C ASP A 31 -6.99 6.92 17.69
N ALA A 32 -7.08 8.24 17.86
CA ALA A 32 -8.15 9.03 17.24
C ALA A 32 -8.27 8.85 15.71
N CYS A 33 -7.14 8.66 15.01
CA CYS A 33 -7.14 8.36 13.58
C CYS A 33 -7.62 6.93 13.25
N ILE A 34 -7.38 5.96 14.13
CA ILE A 34 -7.83 4.57 14.00
C ILE A 34 -9.35 4.53 14.14
N ASP A 35 -9.87 5.15 15.21
CA ASP A 35 -11.31 5.16 15.51
C ASP A 35 -12.11 5.92 14.45
N ALA A 36 -11.54 6.97 13.87
CA ALA A 36 -12.18 7.77 12.82
C ALA A 36 -12.15 7.13 11.43
N CYS A 37 -11.42 6.02 11.22
CA CYS A 37 -11.27 5.42 9.89
C CYS A 37 -12.55 4.66 9.47
N PRO A 38 -13.32 5.13 8.48
CA PRO A 38 -14.61 4.52 8.13
C PRO A 38 -14.47 3.11 7.52
N THR A 39 -13.34 2.82 6.87
CA THR A 39 -13.05 1.49 6.31
C THR A 39 -12.34 0.57 7.30
N ALA A 40 -12.06 1.05 8.53
CA ALA A 40 -11.40 0.31 9.59
C ALA A 40 -10.07 -0.36 9.18
N ILE A 41 -9.34 0.20 8.21
CA ILE A 41 -8.04 -0.35 7.78
C ILE A 41 -6.89 0.06 8.69
N LEU A 42 -7.07 1.08 9.53
CA LEU A 42 -6.04 1.52 10.45
C LEU A 42 -6.04 0.62 11.69
N VAL A 43 -4.85 0.19 12.10
CA VAL A 43 -4.61 -0.69 13.24
C VAL A 43 -3.46 -0.14 14.07
N ARG A 44 -3.44 -0.51 15.35
CA ARG A 44 -2.28 -0.28 16.22
C ARG A 44 -1.22 -1.34 15.90
N ALA A 45 -0.10 -0.92 15.32
CA ALA A 45 1.04 -1.79 15.02
C ALA A 45 2.00 -1.91 16.21
N ASP A 46 3.05 -2.72 16.02
CA ASP A 46 4.15 -2.83 16.98
C ASP A 46 4.78 -1.45 17.26
N GLY A 47 5.03 -1.18 18.54
CA GLY A 47 5.45 0.15 19.00
C GLY A 47 4.30 1.14 19.24
N GLY A 48 3.04 0.71 19.06
CA GLY A 48 1.84 1.45 19.43
C GLY A 48 1.44 2.56 18.44
N PHE A 49 2.12 2.67 17.30
CA PHE A 49 1.79 3.64 16.27
C PHE A 49 0.69 3.11 15.33
N PRO A 50 -0.13 4.00 14.73
CA PRO A 50 -1.09 3.59 13.72
C PRO A 50 -0.36 3.12 12.46
N ALA A 51 -0.89 2.07 11.85
CA ALA A 51 -0.47 1.55 10.55
C ALA A 51 -1.68 1.05 9.76
N VAL A 52 -1.48 0.85 8.46
CA VAL A 52 -2.50 0.35 7.53
C VAL A 52 -2.43 -1.17 7.42
N ASP A 53 -3.58 -1.81 7.49
CA ASP A 53 -3.78 -3.23 7.23
C ASP A 53 -4.77 -3.42 6.06
N PHE A 54 -4.22 -3.67 4.87
CA PHE A 54 -5.00 -3.90 3.66
C PHE A 54 -5.75 -5.24 3.66
N SER A 55 -5.52 -6.13 4.63
CA SER A 55 -6.34 -7.34 4.77
C SER A 55 -7.76 -7.02 5.29
N ARG A 56 -7.95 -5.85 5.90
CA ARG A 56 -9.24 -5.40 6.44
C ARG A 56 -10.10 -4.63 5.43
N GLY A 57 -9.49 -4.12 4.35
CA GLY A 57 -10.17 -3.30 3.35
C GLY A 57 -9.21 -2.39 2.59
N GLU A 58 -9.73 -1.25 2.16
CA GLU A 58 -8.99 -0.27 1.35
C GLU A 58 -9.01 1.15 1.96
N CYS A 59 -8.09 1.99 1.50
CA CYS A 59 -8.12 3.41 1.80
C CYS A 59 -8.90 4.15 0.70
N THR A 60 -9.98 4.82 1.08
CA THR A 60 -10.79 5.67 0.19
C THR A 60 -10.27 7.10 0.09
N PHE A 61 -9.17 7.41 0.77
CA PHE A 61 -8.59 8.75 0.84
C PHE A 61 -9.58 9.82 1.36
N CYS A 62 -10.55 9.43 2.21
CA CYS A 62 -11.55 10.35 2.78
C CYS A 62 -10.92 11.51 3.56
N GLY A 63 -9.85 11.24 4.32
CA GLY A 63 -9.13 12.25 5.10
C GLY A 63 -9.51 12.32 6.57
N ASP A 64 -10.45 11.51 7.04
CA ASP A 64 -10.91 11.51 8.43
C ASP A 64 -9.76 11.30 9.42
N CYS A 65 -8.80 10.41 9.08
CA CYS A 65 -7.59 10.21 9.87
C CYS A 65 -6.77 11.49 10.08
N VAL A 66 -6.69 12.37 9.07
CA VAL A 66 -6.00 13.67 9.14
C VAL A 66 -6.82 14.65 9.98
N THR A 67 -8.13 14.74 9.72
CA THR A 67 -9.06 15.62 10.45
C THR A 67 -9.01 15.38 11.96
N HIS A 68 -8.92 14.11 12.38
CA HIS A 68 -8.86 13.72 13.79
C HIS A 68 -7.44 13.70 14.38
N CYS A 69 -6.39 13.99 13.58
CA CYS A 69 -5.01 14.01 14.07
C CYS A 69 -4.65 15.34 14.74
N ALA A 70 -5.12 15.55 15.96
CA ALA A 70 -4.77 16.72 16.79
C ALA A 70 -3.26 17.00 16.90
N PRO A 71 -2.35 16.00 17.08
CA PRO A 71 -0.92 16.28 17.17
C PRO A 71 -0.26 16.56 15.81
N ARG A 72 -1.02 16.55 14.71
CA ARG A 72 -0.54 16.85 13.35
C ARG A 72 0.62 15.96 12.89
N ALA A 73 0.61 14.70 13.31
CA ALA A 73 1.49 13.67 12.75
C ALA A 73 1.05 13.23 11.34
N LEU A 74 -0.22 13.46 11.00
CA LEU A 74 -0.79 13.33 9.67
C LEU A 74 -1.16 14.73 9.17
N LEU A 75 -0.73 15.11 7.98
CA LEU A 75 -0.94 16.44 7.41
C LEU A 75 -1.22 16.34 5.92
N ARG A 76 -2.48 16.53 5.53
CA ARG A 76 -2.85 16.65 4.12
C ARG A 76 -2.39 18.02 3.61
N PRO A 77 -1.44 18.09 2.66
CA PRO A 77 -1.02 19.36 2.06
C PRO A 77 -2.16 19.97 1.24
N ALA A 78 -2.08 21.27 0.97
CA ALA A 78 -2.96 21.89 -0.03
C ALA A 78 -2.70 21.25 -1.40
N GLU A 79 -3.78 21.10 -2.19
CA GLU A 79 -3.88 20.38 -3.48
C GLU A 79 -2.58 19.94 -4.17
N GLY A 80 -2.45 18.63 -4.42
CA GLY A 80 -1.45 18.08 -5.36
C GLY A 80 -0.61 16.93 -4.81
N ASP A 81 -0.43 16.84 -3.49
CA ASP A 81 0.45 15.83 -2.91
C ASP A 81 -0.21 14.45 -2.78
N ALA A 82 0.53 13.43 -3.19
CA ALA A 82 0.11 12.04 -3.09
C ALA A 82 -0.12 11.64 -1.62
N PRO A 83 -1.14 10.82 -1.30
CA PRO A 83 -1.38 10.33 0.05
C PRO A 83 -0.19 9.58 0.66
N TRP A 84 0.62 8.96 -0.18
CA TRP A 84 1.84 8.22 0.17
C TRP A 84 2.54 7.81 -1.13
N SER A 85 3.70 7.16 -1.01
CA SER A 85 4.41 6.55 -2.13
C SER A 85 3.98 5.11 -2.42
N LEU A 86 3.05 4.50 -1.65
CA LEU A 86 2.70 3.08 -1.79
C LEU A 86 2.21 2.73 -3.20
N LYS A 87 2.67 1.59 -3.72
CA LYS A 87 2.23 1.00 -4.98
C LYS A 87 1.90 -0.47 -4.78
N ALA A 88 0.95 -0.97 -5.58
CA ALA A 88 0.73 -2.40 -5.67
C ALA A 88 1.90 -3.07 -6.40
N SER A 89 2.15 -4.34 -6.14
CA SER A 89 2.95 -5.19 -7.02
C SER A 89 2.37 -6.60 -7.07
N ILE A 90 2.58 -7.28 -8.19
CA ILE A 90 1.99 -8.59 -8.49
C ILE A 90 3.11 -9.63 -8.47
N GLY A 91 3.00 -10.57 -7.54
CA GLY A 91 3.96 -11.64 -7.29
C GLY A 91 3.71 -12.91 -8.11
N GLN A 92 4.61 -13.87 -7.94
CA GLN A 92 4.65 -15.11 -8.71
C GLN A 92 3.47 -16.06 -8.46
N ALA A 93 2.77 -15.92 -7.34
CA ALA A 93 1.57 -16.70 -7.03
C ALA A 93 0.31 -16.26 -7.82
N CYS A 94 0.45 -15.36 -8.80
CA CYS A 94 -0.66 -14.87 -9.59
C CYS A 94 -1.30 -15.99 -10.43
N LEU A 95 -2.61 -16.18 -10.30
CA LEU A 95 -3.37 -17.17 -11.07
C LEU A 95 -3.27 -16.95 -12.59
N ALA A 96 -3.32 -15.70 -13.05
CA ALA A 96 -3.17 -15.37 -14.47
C ALA A 96 -1.77 -15.73 -15.01
N ALA A 97 -0.72 -15.56 -14.19
CA ALA A 97 0.63 -16.01 -14.51
C ALA A 97 0.73 -17.54 -14.58
N ALA A 98 -0.04 -18.24 -13.74
CA ALA A 98 -0.20 -19.70 -13.77
C ALA A 98 -1.16 -20.22 -14.86
N GLY A 99 -1.67 -19.35 -15.74
CA GLY A 99 -2.54 -19.75 -16.86
C GLY A 99 -4.02 -19.93 -16.52
N VAL A 100 -4.47 -19.45 -15.35
CA VAL A 100 -5.88 -19.44 -14.92
C VAL A 100 -6.48 -18.06 -15.15
N GLU A 101 -7.62 -17.98 -15.83
CA GLU A 101 -8.32 -16.71 -16.08
C GLU A 101 -8.75 -16.07 -14.75
N CYS A 102 -8.19 -14.89 -14.45
CA CYS A 102 -8.41 -14.17 -13.21
C CYS A 102 -8.16 -12.68 -13.43
N ARG A 103 -9.20 -11.86 -13.25
CA ARG A 103 -9.14 -10.40 -13.42
C ARG A 103 -9.52 -9.59 -12.18
N VAL A 104 -9.70 -10.28 -11.04
CA VAL A 104 -10.26 -9.71 -9.80
C VAL A 104 -9.53 -8.44 -9.34
N CYS A 105 -8.21 -8.37 -9.50
CA CYS A 105 -7.45 -7.18 -9.08
C CYS A 105 -7.72 -5.95 -9.95
N GLY A 106 -7.95 -6.12 -11.26
CA GLY A 106 -8.33 -5.02 -12.14
C GLY A 106 -9.78 -4.59 -11.96
N GLU A 107 -10.68 -5.55 -11.73
CA GLU A 107 -12.11 -5.28 -11.45
C GLU A 107 -12.29 -4.47 -10.15
N ASN A 108 -11.45 -4.72 -9.15
CA ASN A 108 -11.45 -3.99 -7.88
C ASN A 108 -10.54 -2.76 -7.90
N CYS A 109 -9.89 -2.40 -9.01
CA CYS A 109 -9.03 -1.21 -9.06
C CYS A 109 -9.87 0.03 -9.39
N PRO A 110 -10.15 0.94 -8.43
CA PRO A 110 -11.07 2.07 -8.67
C PRO A 110 -10.53 3.07 -9.70
N VAL A 111 -9.20 3.15 -9.85
CA VAL A 111 -8.51 4.04 -10.79
C VAL A 111 -8.07 3.33 -12.08
N GLY A 112 -8.39 2.04 -12.23
CA GLY A 112 -8.06 1.28 -13.43
C GLY A 112 -6.56 1.13 -13.71
N ALA A 113 -5.69 1.18 -12.68
CA ALA A 113 -4.24 1.09 -12.83
C ALA A 113 -3.72 -0.30 -13.22
N ILE A 114 -4.57 -1.34 -13.20
CA ILE A 114 -4.18 -2.71 -13.58
C ILE A 114 -4.87 -3.06 -14.91
N ARG A 115 -4.07 -3.22 -15.97
CA ARG A 115 -4.53 -3.57 -17.31
C ARG A 115 -4.24 -5.03 -17.62
N PHE A 116 -5.11 -5.66 -18.40
CA PHE A 116 -4.92 -7.02 -18.87
C PHE A 116 -4.58 -7.00 -20.35
N ARG A 117 -3.33 -7.31 -20.69
CA ARG A 117 -2.90 -7.36 -22.08
C ARG A 117 -3.26 -8.73 -22.68
N PRO A 118 -4.09 -8.78 -23.74
CA PRO A 118 -4.38 -10.04 -24.42
C PRO A 118 -3.11 -10.68 -24.98
N ARG A 119 -3.05 -12.01 -24.94
CA ARG A 119 -1.94 -12.79 -25.53
C ARG A 119 -2.50 -13.91 -26.39
N ILE A 120 -1.86 -14.17 -27.51
CA ILE A 120 -2.27 -15.28 -28.40
C ILE A 120 -2.06 -16.60 -27.66
N GLY A 121 -3.09 -17.44 -27.61
CA GLY A 121 -3.01 -18.79 -27.05
C GLY A 121 -2.87 -18.87 -25.53
N GLY A 122 -3.25 -17.83 -24.77
CA GLY A 122 -3.25 -17.93 -23.32
C GLY A 122 -3.97 -16.80 -22.57
N VAL A 123 -3.90 -16.86 -21.25
CA VAL A 123 -4.58 -15.92 -20.35
C VAL A 123 -3.93 -14.53 -20.37
N ALA A 124 -4.75 -13.49 -20.44
CA ALA A 124 -4.27 -12.11 -20.36
C ALA A 124 -3.54 -11.86 -19.04
N LEU A 125 -2.34 -11.28 -19.09
CA LEU A 125 -1.56 -11.01 -17.89
C LEU A 125 -1.87 -9.61 -17.34
N PRO A 126 -1.94 -9.45 -16.00
CA PRO A 126 -2.09 -8.15 -15.40
C PRO A 126 -0.76 -7.37 -15.51
N GLN A 127 -0.88 -6.10 -15.90
CA GLN A 127 0.19 -5.13 -15.99
C GLN A 127 -0.22 -3.91 -15.17
N LEU A 128 0.61 -3.50 -14.23
CA LEU A 128 0.37 -2.32 -13.40
C LEU A 128 0.94 -1.07 -14.09
N GLU A 129 0.12 -0.04 -14.21
CA GLU A 129 0.53 1.33 -14.52
C GLU A 129 0.86 2.04 -13.20
N ALA A 130 2.14 2.16 -12.86
CA ALA A 130 2.61 2.62 -11.55
C ALA A 130 2.19 4.07 -11.27
N GLU A 131 2.16 4.91 -12.29
CA GLU A 131 1.79 6.33 -12.22
C GLU A 131 0.31 6.50 -11.85
N ALA A 132 -0.56 5.64 -12.37
CA ALA A 132 -1.99 5.64 -12.05
C ALA A 132 -2.31 4.98 -10.71
N CYS A 133 -1.43 4.09 -10.20
CA CYS A 133 -1.67 3.37 -8.96
C CYS A 133 -1.58 4.31 -7.75
N THR A 134 -2.68 4.47 -7.02
CA THR A 134 -2.73 5.31 -5.81
C THR A 134 -2.25 4.59 -4.54
N GLY A 135 -2.01 3.28 -4.60
CA GLY A 135 -1.68 2.48 -3.42
C GLY A 135 -2.86 2.26 -2.45
N CYS A 136 -4.11 2.50 -2.85
CA CYS A 136 -5.30 2.37 -1.99
C CYS A 136 -5.50 0.97 -1.38
N GLY A 137 -4.95 -0.07 -2.00
CA GLY A 137 -5.04 -1.45 -1.54
C GLY A 137 -6.31 -2.20 -1.89
N ALA A 138 -7.23 -1.61 -2.67
CA ALA A 138 -8.47 -2.24 -3.14
C ALA A 138 -8.26 -3.63 -3.78
N CYS A 139 -7.14 -3.83 -4.47
CA CYS A 139 -6.81 -5.09 -5.13
C CYS A 139 -6.22 -6.17 -4.20
N PHE A 140 -5.84 -5.83 -2.96
CA PHE A 140 -5.12 -6.72 -2.05
C PHE A 140 -6.03 -7.83 -1.49
N ALA A 141 -7.06 -7.45 -0.73
CA ALA A 141 -7.92 -8.42 -0.04
C ALA A 141 -8.69 -9.36 -0.99
N PRO A 142 -9.19 -8.91 -2.17
CA PRO A 142 -9.86 -9.80 -3.12
C PRO A 142 -8.94 -10.82 -3.82
N CYS A 143 -7.61 -10.70 -3.71
CA CYS A 143 -6.69 -11.61 -4.40
C CYS A 143 -6.70 -13.01 -3.75
N PRO A 144 -7.20 -14.05 -4.43
CA PRO A 144 -7.42 -15.38 -3.82
C PRO A 144 -6.12 -16.08 -3.42
N THR A 145 -5.02 -15.78 -4.11
CA THR A 145 -3.70 -16.37 -3.84
C THR A 145 -2.78 -15.44 -3.04
N ARG A 146 -3.27 -14.27 -2.61
CA ARG A 146 -2.47 -13.23 -1.94
C ARG A 146 -1.19 -12.89 -2.71
N ALA A 147 -1.26 -12.91 -4.03
CA ALA A 147 -0.15 -12.58 -4.91
C ALA A 147 0.13 -11.07 -4.95
N ILE A 148 -0.74 -10.24 -4.39
CA ILE A 148 -0.60 -8.77 -4.40
C ILE A 148 -0.01 -8.32 -3.07
N VAL A 149 0.97 -7.42 -3.15
CA VAL A 149 1.47 -6.64 -2.01
C VAL A 149 1.33 -5.16 -2.31
N VAL A 150 1.15 -4.35 -1.28
CA VAL A 150 1.04 -2.89 -1.38
C VAL A 150 2.05 -2.30 -0.43
N GLN A 151 3.08 -1.68 -0.97
CA GLN A 151 4.24 -1.21 -0.21
C GLN A 151 4.87 -0.01 -0.91
N ALA A 152 5.70 0.74 -0.20
CA ALA A 152 6.53 1.75 -0.84
C ALA A 152 7.43 1.06 -1.88
N PRO A 153 7.66 1.67 -3.06
CA PRO A 153 8.66 1.22 -4.00
C PRO A 153 9.97 1.03 -3.25
N VAL A 154 10.56 -0.16 -3.38
CA VAL A 154 11.92 -0.35 -2.91
C VAL A 154 12.77 0.40 -3.93
N GLU A 155 13.36 1.53 -3.52
CA GLU A 155 14.45 2.14 -4.27
C GLU A 155 15.56 1.09 -4.30
N CYS A 156 15.69 0.41 -5.42
CA CYS A 156 16.92 -0.30 -5.73
C CYS A 156 17.98 0.79 -5.84
N ASP A 157 18.80 0.96 -4.80
CA ASP A 157 20.12 1.58 -4.93
C ASP A 157 20.83 0.82 -6.06
N VAL A 158 20.80 1.40 -7.27
CA VAL A 158 21.68 0.98 -8.35
C VAL A 158 23.05 1.48 -7.91
N PRO A 159 24.05 0.63 -7.67
CA PRO A 159 25.41 1.13 -7.48
C PRO A 159 25.74 1.86 -8.79
N THR A 160 25.93 3.16 -8.70
CA THR A 160 26.47 3.95 -9.81
C THR A 160 27.87 3.40 -10.07
N GLU A 161 28.01 2.52 -11.06
CA GLU A 161 29.28 2.24 -11.69
C GLU A 161 29.76 3.56 -12.29
N SER A 162 30.60 4.26 -11.53
CA SER A 162 31.48 5.30 -12.02
C SER A 162 32.46 4.67 -13.00
N GLU A 163 32.05 4.55 -14.26
CA GLU A 163 32.93 4.36 -15.40
C GLU A 163 33.57 5.70 -15.78
N GLN A 164 34.85 5.82 -15.38
CA GLN A 164 35.99 6.50 -16.04
C GLN A 164 35.84 7.97 -16.45
#